data_AF-A0A661D0G9-F1
#
_entry.id   AF-A0A661D0G9-F1
#
_cell.length_a   1.000
_cell.length_b   1.000
_cell.length_c   1.000
_cell.angle_alpha   90.00
_cell.angle_beta   90.00
_cell.angle_gamma   90.00
#
_symmetry.space_group_name_H-M   'P 1'
#
loop_
_entity.id
_entity.type
_entity.pdbx_description
1 polymer ?
#
loop_
_entity_poly.entity_id
_entity_poly.type
_entity_poly.pdbx_seq_one_letter_code
_entity_poly.pdbx_strand_id
1 'polypeptide(L)'
;MEKTTNAPSKPMQCPACKQFHVETTIETDTFIYGIGLEAVDLTVTIPVRICSDCGRRFTDEVAEYVEHEAVCQHLGVMTPKEISTIRNGYNISQATLSEFMCIDEELLACWENGELIQNAAIDNLLYLLTFPENLERLKTRYANPIILK
;
A
#
# COMPACT_ATOMS: atom_id res chain seq x y z
N MET A 1 -16.08 15.28 -26.52
CA MET A 1 -16.69 14.83 -25.25
C MET A 1 -16.24 13.40 -25.04
N GLU A 2 -15.05 13.23 -24.49
CA GLU A 2 -14.47 11.91 -24.25
C GLU A 2 -15.17 11.28 -23.05
N LYS A 3 -15.81 10.14 -23.28
CA LYS A 3 -16.35 9.29 -22.23
C LYS A 3 -15.21 8.47 -21.68
N THR A 4 -14.77 8.78 -20.47
CA THR A 4 -13.81 7.95 -19.72
C THR A 4 -14.51 6.65 -19.34
N THR A 5 -14.10 5.56 -19.98
CA THR A 5 -14.61 4.21 -19.76
C THR A 5 -14.07 3.69 -18.42
N ASN A 6 -14.83 3.87 -17.34
CA ASN A 6 -14.50 3.23 -16.06
C ASN A 6 -14.84 1.73 -16.16
N ALA A 7 -13.86 0.87 -15.85
CA ALA A 7 -14.08 -0.55 -15.64
C ALA A 7 -15.17 -0.77 -14.58
N PRO A 8 -15.97 -1.85 -14.65
CA PRO A 8 -17.02 -2.09 -13.68
C PRO A 8 -16.41 -2.39 -12.31
N SER A 9 -16.38 -1.39 -11.44
CA SER A 9 -16.08 -1.54 -10.02
C SER A 9 -17.12 -2.46 -9.40
N LYS A 10 -16.69 -3.42 -8.59
CA LYS A 10 -17.56 -4.30 -7.79
C LYS A 10 -18.70 -3.48 -7.15
N PRO A 11 -19.96 -3.94 -7.20
CA PRO A 11 -21.07 -3.18 -6.65
C PRO A 11 -20.89 -2.98 -5.14
N MET A 12 -20.92 -1.73 -4.71
CA MET A 12 -20.68 -1.34 -3.32
C MET A 12 -21.99 -1.31 -2.54
N GLN A 13 -21.99 -1.94 -1.37
CA GLN A 13 -23.16 -2.00 -0.50
C GLN A 13 -23.04 -0.97 0.62
N CYS A 14 -24.09 -0.19 0.87
CA CYS A 14 -24.15 0.70 2.02
C CYS A 14 -24.12 -0.11 3.33
N PRO A 15 -23.20 0.19 4.26
CA PRO A 15 -23.11 -0.54 5.53
C PRO A 15 -24.34 -0.34 6.43
N ALA A 16 -25.05 0.77 6.27
CA ALA A 16 -26.20 1.14 7.10
C ALA A 16 -27.53 0.54 6.61
N CYS A 17 -27.92 0.76 5.34
CA CYS A 17 -29.23 0.33 4.82
C CYS A 17 -29.18 -0.89 3.89
N LYS A 18 -27.98 -1.39 3.59
CA LYS A 18 -27.73 -2.56 2.72
C LYS A 18 -28.15 -2.39 1.25
N GLN A 19 -28.51 -1.19 0.83
CA GLN A 19 -28.75 -0.86 -0.57
C GLN A 19 -27.45 -0.62 -1.35
N PHE A 20 -27.53 -0.65 -2.68
CA PHE A 20 -26.38 -0.54 -3.58
C PHE A 20 -26.32 0.78 -4.36
N HIS A 21 -27.24 1.73 -4.13
CA HIS A 21 -27.14 3.08 -4.69
C HIS A 21 -26.11 3.88 -3.89
N VAL A 22 -24.85 3.66 -4.21
CA VAL A 22 -23.71 4.32 -3.58
C VAL A 22 -22.96 5.10 -4.66
N GLU A 23 -22.87 6.41 -4.45
CA GLU A 23 -22.10 7.34 -5.27
C GLU A 23 -20.74 7.61 -4.61
N THR A 24 -19.78 8.07 -5.40
CA THR A 24 -18.44 8.43 -4.94
C THR A 24 -18.19 9.91 -5.18
N THR A 25 -17.74 10.61 -4.15
CA THR A 25 -17.19 11.96 -4.23
C THR A 25 -15.72 11.92 -3.86
N ILE A 26 -14.94 12.84 -4.42
CA ILE A 26 -13.55 13.04 -4.02
C ILE A 26 -13.53 14.23 -3.07
N GLU A 27 -13.04 14.03 -1.85
CA GLU A 27 -13.04 15.05 -0.80
C GLU A 27 -11.66 15.16 -0.16
N THR A 28 -11.36 16.35 0.35
CA THR A 28 -10.14 16.59 1.14
C THR A 28 -10.40 16.14 2.57
N ASP A 29 -9.53 15.28 3.08
CA ASP A 29 -9.53 14.84 4.47
C ASP A 29 -8.23 15.25 5.16
N THR A 30 -8.29 15.46 6.47
CA THR A 30 -7.12 15.75 7.29
C THR A 30 -7.16 14.91 8.55
N PHE A 31 -6.11 14.14 8.77
CA PHE A 31 -5.99 13.21 9.89
C PHE A 31 -4.65 13.41 10.61
N ILE A 32 -4.61 13.01 11.89
CA ILE A 32 -3.42 13.11 12.72
C ILE A 32 -2.61 11.82 12.61
N TYR A 33 -1.34 11.95 12.26
CA TYR A 33 -0.36 10.86 12.35
C TYR A 33 0.59 11.08 13.53
N GLY A 34 0.88 10.02 14.30
CA GLY A 34 1.76 10.07 15.46
C GLY A 34 1.05 10.36 16.78
N ILE A 35 1.83 10.50 17.85
CA ILE A 35 1.32 10.73 19.21
C ILE A 35 2.10 11.83 19.92
N GLY A 36 1.43 12.59 20.78
CA GLY A 36 2.07 13.60 21.62
C GLY A 36 2.62 14.78 20.80
N LEU A 37 3.84 15.19 21.13
CA LEU A 37 4.48 16.38 20.52
C LEU A 37 4.98 16.15 19.09
N GLU A 38 5.13 14.90 18.68
CA GLU A 38 5.55 14.52 17.32
C GLU A 38 4.35 14.26 16.39
N ALA A 39 3.13 14.49 16.86
CA ALA A 39 1.93 14.32 16.05
C ALA A 39 1.84 15.42 14.98
N VAL A 40 1.47 15.03 13.76
CA VAL A 40 1.38 15.91 12.60
C VAL A 40 0.04 15.75 11.90
N ASP A 41 -0.50 16.84 11.38
CA ASP A 41 -1.67 16.80 10.50
C ASP A 41 -1.23 16.46 9.06
N LEU A 42 -1.79 15.39 8.52
CA LEU A 42 -1.62 15.01 7.12
C LEU A 42 -2.92 15.29 6.36
N THR A 43 -2.81 15.99 5.23
CA THR A 43 -3.95 16.32 4.37
C THR A 43 -3.87 15.55 3.06
N VAL A 44 -4.95 14.82 2.76
CA VAL A 44 -5.06 13.95 1.58
C VAL A 44 -6.38 14.20 0.85
N THR A 45 -6.48 13.65 -0.36
CA THR A 45 -7.71 13.65 -1.13
C THR A 45 -8.20 12.22 -1.31
N ILE A 46 -9.33 11.88 -0.69
CA ILE A 46 -9.83 10.51 -0.59
C ILE A 46 -11.21 10.36 -1.24
N PRO A 47 -11.56 9.13 -1.70
CA PRO A 47 -12.92 8.84 -2.10
C PRO A 47 -13.83 8.68 -0.88
N VAL A 48 -14.92 9.45 -0.87
CA VAL A 48 -16.03 9.32 0.08
C VAL A 48 -17.22 8.70 -0.62
N ARG A 49 -17.84 7.72 0.03
CA ARG A 49 -19.00 6.99 -0.47
C ARG A 49 -20.26 7.58 0.14
N ILE A 50 -21.26 7.85 -0.69
CA ILE A 50 -22.53 8.44 -0.27
C ILE A 50 -23.66 7.55 -0.75
N CYS A 51 -24.45 7.00 0.18
CA CYS A 51 -25.63 6.22 -0.19
C CYS A 51 -26.81 7.15 -0.51
N SER A 52 -27.36 7.03 -1.72
CA SER A 52 -28.48 7.86 -2.17
C SER A 52 -29.82 7.46 -1.51
N ASP A 53 -29.93 6.24 -0.97
CA ASP A 53 -31.16 5.77 -0.30
C ASP A 53 -31.28 6.27 1.15
N CYS A 54 -30.18 6.37 1.90
CA CYS A 54 -30.21 6.73 3.33
C CYS A 54 -29.33 7.92 3.71
N GLY A 55 -28.59 8.50 2.76
CA GLY A 55 -27.68 9.63 2.97
C GLY A 55 -26.40 9.31 3.75
N ARG A 56 -26.14 8.03 4.07
CA ARG A 56 -24.94 7.64 4.83
C ARG A 56 -23.68 7.95 4.04
N ARG A 57 -22.74 8.62 4.70
CA ARG A 57 -21.37 8.87 4.25
C ARG A 57 -20.41 7.89 4.92
N PHE A 58 -19.47 7.33 4.17
CA PHE A 58 -18.47 6.38 4.67
C PHE A 58 -17.26 6.30 3.72
N THR A 59 -16.14 5.82 4.22
CA THR A 59 -14.92 5.51 3.46
C THR A 59 -14.75 3.99 3.34
N ASP A 60 -13.81 3.54 2.52
CA ASP A 60 -13.46 2.13 2.33
C ASP A 60 -11.95 1.95 2.20
N GLU A 61 -11.52 0.71 1.88
CA GLU A 61 -10.12 0.31 1.69
C GLU A 61 -9.31 1.24 0.78
N VAL A 62 -9.94 1.94 -0.16
CA VAL A 62 -9.24 2.88 -1.04
C VAL A 62 -8.82 4.14 -0.30
N ALA A 63 -9.67 4.64 0.61
CA ALA A 63 -9.31 5.80 1.44
C ALA A 63 -8.20 5.43 2.43
N GLU A 64 -8.31 4.27 3.08
CA GLU A 64 -7.29 3.74 4.01
C GLU A 64 -5.93 3.60 3.31
N TYR A 65 -5.92 3.10 2.06
CA TYR A 65 -4.70 3.00 1.27
C TYR A 65 -4.07 4.37 0.94
N VAL A 66 -4.89 5.37 0.59
CA VAL A 66 -4.41 6.74 0.32
C VAL A 66 -3.83 7.39 1.57
N GLU A 67 -4.48 7.22 2.71
CA GLU A 67 -3.95 7.69 4.01
C GLU A 67 -2.61 7.02 4.33
N HIS A 68 -2.50 5.71 4.13
CA HIS A 68 -1.25 4.98 4.32
C HIS A 68 -0.13 5.50 3.42
N GLU A 69 -0.38 5.71 2.12
CA GLU A 69 0.62 6.27 1.21
C GLU A 69 1.09 7.67 1.66
N ALA A 70 0.20 8.50 2.20
CA ALA A 70 0.58 9.81 2.72
C ALA A 70 1.48 9.71 3.96
N VAL A 71 1.26 8.71 4.82
CA VAL A 71 2.17 8.43 5.94
C VAL A 71 3.53 7.97 5.43
N CYS A 72 3.59 7.05 4.45
CA CYS A 72 4.86 6.63 3.85
C CYS A 72 5.65 7.82 3.28
N GLN A 73 4.97 8.69 2.54
CA GLN A 73 5.56 9.91 1.98
C GLN A 73 6.06 10.87 3.07
N HIS A 74 5.30 11.04 4.14
CA HIS A 74 5.71 11.85 5.29
C HIS A 74 6.98 11.30 5.95
N LEU A 75 7.06 9.98 6.11
CA LEU A 75 8.23 9.29 6.70
C LEU A 75 9.43 9.19 5.74
N GLY A 76 9.23 9.44 4.44
CA GLY A 76 10.27 9.30 3.42
C GLY A 76 10.65 7.85 3.12
N VAL A 77 9.71 6.93 3.29
CA VAL A 77 9.87 5.49 3.01
C VAL A 77 9.01 5.09 1.81
N MET A 78 9.33 3.95 1.20
CA MET A 78 8.60 3.44 0.05
C MET A 78 7.12 3.17 0.34
N THR A 79 6.24 3.48 -0.62
CA THR A 79 4.82 3.16 -0.53
C THR A 79 4.54 1.69 -0.91
N PRO A 80 3.40 1.12 -0.51
CA PRO A 80 3.02 -0.25 -0.89
C PRO A 80 3.07 -0.50 -2.41
N LYS A 81 2.72 0.52 -3.21
CA LYS A 81 2.80 0.48 -4.67
C LYS A 81 4.24 0.42 -5.17
N GLU A 82 5.15 1.16 -4.57
CA GLU A 82 6.57 1.14 -4.93
C GLU A 82 7.19 -0.22 -4.60
N ILE A 83 6.88 -0.78 -3.42
CA ILE A 83 7.33 -2.10 -2.98
C ILE A 83 6.86 -3.19 -3.95
N SER A 84 5.56 -3.24 -4.23
CA SER A 84 5.01 -4.22 -5.19
C SER A 84 5.55 -4.02 -6.61
N THR A 85 5.87 -2.79 -7.01
CA THR A 85 6.49 -2.48 -8.31
C THR A 85 7.89 -3.09 -8.42
N ILE A 86 8.69 -3.05 -7.36
CA ILE A 86 10.02 -3.71 -7.34
C ILE A 86 9.85 -5.20 -7.64
N ARG A 87 8.98 -5.89 -6.88
CA ARG A 87 8.74 -7.32 -7.04
C ARG A 87 8.21 -7.67 -8.44
N ASN A 88 7.21 -6.93 -8.90
CA ASN A 88 6.60 -7.13 -10.21
C ASN A 88 7.59 -6.85 -11.35
N GLY A 89 8.50 -5.89 -11.18
CA GLY A 89 9.58 -5.59 -12.13
C GLY A 89 10.53 -6.76 -12.36
N TYR A 90 10.69 -7.63 -11.36
CA TYR A 90 11.47 -8.86 -11.46
C TYR A 90 10.66 -10.08 -11.90
N ASN A 91 9.34 -9.95 -12.04
CA ASN A 91 8.43 -11.04 -12.37
C ASN A 91 8.57 -12.26 -11.43
N ILE A 92 8.66 -12.00 -10.12
CA ILE A 92 8.75 -13.03 -9.07
C ILE A 92 7.57 -12.94 -8.09
N SER A 93 7.32 -14.03 -7.36
CA SER A 93 6.29 -14.10 -6.32
C SER A 93 6.74 -13.42 -5.02
N GLN A 94 5.80 -13.19 -4.10
CA GLN A 94 6.09 -12.69 -2.75
C GLN A 94 7.00 -13.67 -2.02
N ALA A 95 6.68 -14.98 -2.01
CA ALA A 95 7.54 -16.04 -1.49
C ALA A 95 9.00 -15.98 -1.97
N THR A 96 9.22 -15.80 -3.28
CA THR A 96 10.60 -15.76 -3.82
C THR A 96 11.35 -14.51 -3.38
N LEU A 97 10.68 -13.34 -3.34
CA LEU A 97 11.31 -12.11 -2.89
C LEU A 97 11.62 -12.15 -1.39
N SER A 98 10.70 -12.68 -0.57
CA SER A 98 10.89 -12.80 0.88
C SER A 98 12.04 -13.73 1.24
N GLU A 99 12.24 -14.83 0.51
CA GLU A 99 13.41 -15.71 0.65
C GLU A 99 14.73 -14.95 0.40
N PHE A 100 14.82 -14.15 -0.68
CA PHE A 100 16.03 -13.39 -0.98
C PHE A 100 16.31 -12.27 0.03
N MET A 101 15.25 -11.68 0.58
CA MET A 101 15.33 -10.65 1.61
C MET A 101 15.51 -11.22 3.03
N CYS A 102 15.34 -12.54 3.21
CA CYS A 102 15.35 -13.23 4.49
C CYS A 102 14.31 -12.65 5.48
N ILE A 103 13.08 -12.48 5.01
CA ILE A 103 11.93 -12.02 5.79
C ILE A 103 10.76 -13.00 5.64
N ASP A 104 9.77 -12.90 6.52
CA ASP A 104 8.53 -13.67 6.39
C ASP A 104 7.72 -13.18 5.18
N GLU A 105 7.10 -14.10 4.44
CA GLU A 105 6.26 -13.77 3.27
C GLU A 105 5.05 -12.93 3.67
N GLU A 106 4.41 -13.26 4.80
CA GLU A 106 3.28 -12.52 5.33
C GLU A 106 3.65 -11.07 5.66
N LEU A 107 4.87 -10.84 6.15
CA LEU A 107 5.35 -9.49 6.45
C LEU A 107 5.52 -8.66 5.17
N LEU A 108 6.06 -9.25 4.10
CA LEU A 108 6.12 -8.60 2.79
C LEU A 108 4.72 -8.30 2.23
N ALA A 109 3.77 -9.24 2.39
CA ALA A 109 2.40 -9.03 1.96
C ALA A 109 1.73 -7.87 2.70
N CYS A 110 1.92 -7.75 4.02
CA CYS A 110 1.42 -6.60 4.79
C CYS A 110 1.96 -5.26 4.26
N TRP A 111 3.23 -5.20 3.84
CA TRP A 111 3.80 -3.98 3.25
C TRP A 111 3.22 -3.68 1.86
N GLU A 112 3.08 -4.68 0.99
CA GLU A 112 2.50 -4.51 -0.35
C GLU A 112 1.00 -4.14 -0.32
N ASN A 113 0.29 -4.54 0.75
CA ASN A 113 -1.13 -4.23 0.95
C ASN A 113 -1.37 -2.92 1.70
N GLY A 114 -0.33 -2.27 2.25
CA GLY A 114 -0.49 -1.05 3.06
C GLY A 114 -1.06 -1.30 4.45
N GLU A 115 -0.82 -2.49 5.02
CA GLU A 115 -1.25 -2.84 6.39
C GLU A 115 -0.18 -2.47 7.42
N LEU A 116 1.10 -2.52 7.03
CA LEU A 116 2.24 -2.19 7.88
C LEU A 116 3.23 -1.30 7.13
N ILE A 117 3.91 -0.43 7.86
CA ILE A 117 5.03 0.36 7.35
C ILE A 117 6.33 -0.36 7.73
N GLN A 118 7.20 -0.55 6.75
CA GLN A 118 8.54 -1.11 6.92
C GLN A 118 9.41 -0.22 7.81
N ASN A 119 10.38 -0.84 8.50
CA ASN A 119 11.40 -0.06 9.21
C ASN A 119 12.46 0.48 8.21
N ALA A 120 13.25 1.47 8.67
CA ALA A 120 14.26 2.13 7.83
C ALA A 120 15.36 1.18 7.29
N ALA A 121 15.69 0.10 8.00
CA ALA A 121 16.70 -0.85 7.51
C ALA A 121 16.17 -1.65 6.31
N ILE A 122 14.92 -2.11 6.40
CA ILE A 122 14.24 -2.80 5.31
C ILE A 122 13.97 -1.84 4.15
N ASP A 123 13.57 -0.59 4.43
CA ASP A 123 13.36 0.41 3.39
C ASP A 123 14.62 0.64 2.54
N ASN A 124 15.78 0.75 3.19
CA ASN A 124 17.07 0.81 2.48
C ASN A 124 17.35 -0.44 1.64
N LEU A 125 16.98 -1.63 2.11
CA LEU A 125 17.13 -2.86 1.33
C LEU A 125 16.20 -2.86 0.11
N LEU A 126 14.94 -2.46 0.27
CA LEU A 126 13.98 -2.30 -0.84
C LEU A 126 14.47 -1.27 -1.85
N TYR A 127 15.02 -0.14 -1.38
CA TYR A 127 15.70 0.83 -2.24
C TYR A 127 16.84 0.21 -3.04
N LEU A 128 17.73 -0.56 -2.40
CA LEU A 128 18.79 -1.26 -3.12
C LEU A 128 18.24 -2.27 -4.13
N LEU A 129 17.09 -2.87 -3.86
CA LEU A 129 16.41 -3.77 -4.79
C LEU A 129 15.74 -3.05 -5.96
N THR A 130 15.75 -1.72 -6.03
CA THR A 130 15.42 -1.01 -7.29
C THR A 130 16.52 -1.17 -8.36
N PHE A 131 17.72 -1.64 -7.95
CA PHE A 131 18.84 -1.92 -8.85
C PHE A 131 18.95 -3.43 -9.12
N PRO A 132 18.77 -3.90 -10.37
CA PRO A 132 18.74 -5.33 -10.70
C PRO A 132 19.97 -6.12 -10.24
N GLU A 133 21.15 -5.50 -10.24
CA GLU A 133 22.40 -6.14 -9.82
C GLU A 133 22.36 -6.59 -8.36
N ASN A 134 21.61 -5.89 -7.51
CA ASN A 134 21.50 -6.25 -6.10
C ASN A 134 20.63 -7.48 -5.89
N LEU A 135 19.58 -7.66 -6.69
CA LEU A 135 18.81 -8.91 -6.67
C LEU A 135 19.67 -10.11 -7.07
N GLU A 136 20.49 -9.97 -8.12
CA GLU A 136 21.40 -11.04 -8.56
C GLU A 136 22.45 -11.38 -7.49
N ARG A 137 22.94 -10.37 -6.75
CA ARG A 137 23.84 -10.58 -5.59
C ARG A 137 23.14 -11.35 -4.47
N LEU A 138 21.88 -11.03 -4.16
CA LEU A 138 21.11 -11.77 -3.15
C LEU A 138 20.83 -13.21 -3.60
N LYS A 139 20.44 -13.44 -4.86
CA LYS A 139 20.29 -14.78 -5.44
C LYS A 139 21.57 -15.61 -5.31
N THR A 140 22.71 -15.00 -5.65
CA THR A 140 24.02 -15.65 -5.53
C THR A 140 24.38 -15.98 -4.08
N ARG A 141 24.06 -15.07 -3.15
CA ARG A 141 24.26 -15.27 -1.71
C ARG A 141 23.38 -16.40 -1.18
N TYR A 142 22.11 -16.44 -1.58
CA TYR A 142 21.15 -17.47 -1.19
C TYR A 142 21.56 -18.86 -1.69
N ALA A 143 22.05 -18.94 -2.93
CA ALA A 143 22.59 -20.18 -3.50
C ALA A 143 23.87 -20.69 -2.79
N ASN A 144 24.49 -19.89 -1.91
CA ASN A 144 25.66 -20.28 -1.11
C ASN A 144 25.26 -20.52 0.37
N PRO A 145 24.92 -21.76 0.76
CA PRO A 145 24.31 -22.08 2.06
C PRO A 145 25.24 -21.93 3.27
N ILE A 146 26.51 -21.54 3.07
CA ILE A 146 27.45 -21.29 4.18
C ILE A 146 27.07 -20.04 4.98
N ILE A 147 26.33 -19.10 4.39
CA ILE A 147 26.13 -17.76 4.93
C ILE A 147 24.77 -17.57 5.64
N LEU A 148 23.81 -18.48 5.41
CA LEU A 148 22.43 -18.36 5.92
C LEU A 148 22.10 -19.38 7.03
N LYS A 149 23.11 -20.00 7.63
CA LYS A 149 22.97 -20.85 8.84
C LYS A 149 23.26 -20.06 10.10
#